data_AF-A0A2N7WLI3-F1
#
_entry.id   AF-A0A2N7WLI3-F1
#
_cell.length_a   1.000
_cell.length_b   1.000
_cell.length_c   1.000
_cell.angle_alpha   90.00
_cell.angle_beta   90.00
_cell.angle_gamma   90.00
#
_symmetry.space_group_name_H-M   'P 1'
#
loop_
_entity.id
_entity.type
_entity.pdbx_description
1 polymer ?
#
loop_
_entity_poly.entity_id
_entity_poly.type
_entity_poly.pdbx_seq_one_letter_code
_entity_poly.pdbx_strand_id
1 'polypeptide(L)'
;MARSAFQTNPIALRELLDDCDRGALQLPDFQRSWVWDEDRIKSLIASISRAFPVGALMTLETGGDVEFKPRPVEGAPRSAQSAVPRALLLDGQQRMTSLYQVTLRGKVVETVTPKNKKVKRWFYIDIRKAMDPSCDREDAIVGVPEDRVIRTDFGRSEVLDLTTPEREYETLMYPVSQVFDWDSWQDGFQEHWRGDEHSDARKLFKAFKQAILENFKDYRVPVIALDRSTSKEAVCVVFEKVNTGGKPLDAFELVTAMYAAEGHELRKDWFGSEKAKGRLSRFVETLRPADATSGIIANVTNTDFLQAVSLFYTREKRREAEQANKSGKDLPSVSGNRQALLNLPLAAYKKYEAQVETGFIHAAKFLHMLHIYRVFDLPYQSQIVPLAAILADIGTAWEHDTVRTKLVQWYWNGVFGELYGSAVDSRFARDFLEVPAWLNGGPEPTTISETIFRADRLKTMRMRLSAAYKGVNALLMRDGARDFRSGQKFDHTVFFGENVDIHHIFPQDWCKTNGIKPAIYDSIINKTPLSYRTNRIIGGVAPSEYLAKLEGGNSATPPIKRERLDEHLESHFINPDLLRSDSFEAFMSDRQKQLLALIEDAMGKRAYTGEIREEGEDYESDEATLEADLTMDAA
;
A
#
# COMPACT_ATOMS: atom_id res chain seq x y z
N MET A 1 -37.57 20.79 -20.79
CA MET A 1 -37.63 20.27 -19.41
C MET A 1 -36.70 19.06 -19.34
N ALA A 2 -35.75 19.02 -18.41
CA ALA A 2 -34.90 17.85 -18.22
C ALA A 2 -35.77 16.68 -17.73
N ARG A 3 -35.86 15.60 -18.52
CA ARG A 3 -36.40 14.32 -18.04
C ARG A 3 -35.43 13.79 -16.97
N SER A 4 -35.95 13.17 -15.92
CA SER A 4 -35.10 12.47 -14.93
C SER A 4 -34.24 11.45 -15.66
N ALA A 5 -32.91 11.58 -15.59
CA ALA A 5 -31.95 10.71 -16.27
C ALA A 5 -31.74 9.35 -15.56
N PHE A 6 -32.51 9.06 -14.52
CA PHE A 6 -32.42 7.83 -13.74
C PHE A 6 -33.78 7.36 -13.23
N GLN A 7 -33.88 6.05 -12.98
CA GLN A 7 -35.04 5.37 -12.37
C GLN A 7 -34.61 4.62 -11.12
N THR A 8 -35.46 4.59 -10.09
CA THR A 8 -35.24 3.83 -8.85
C THR A 8 -36.27 2.73 -8.72
N ASN A 9 -35.89 1.47 -8.93
CA ASN A 9 -36.81 0.33 -8.89
C ASN A 9 -36.31 -0.74 -7.90
N PRO A 10 -37.17 -1.27 -7.01
CA PRO A 10 -36.83 -2.44 -6.22
C PRO A 10 -36.84 -3.69 -7.11
N ILE A 11 -35.71 -4.39 -7.21
CA ILE A 11 -35.57 -5.63 -8.00
C ILE A 11 -35.33 -6.81 -7.07
N ALA A 12 -35.86 -8.00 -7.41
CA ALA A 12 -35.63 -9.21 -6.63
C ALA A 12 -34.13 -9.55 -6.57
N LEU A 13 -33.62 -9.89 -5.37
CA LEU A 13 -32.22 -10.32 -5.24
C LEU A 13 -31.92 -11.52 -6.14
N ARG A 14 -32.81 -12.52 -6.16
CA ARG A 14 -32.67 -13.70 -7.02
C ARG A 14 -32.56 -13.34 -8.50
N GLU A 15 -33.40 -12.42 -8.98
CA GLU A 15 -33.37 -11.95 -10.37
C GLU A 15 -32.02 -11.30 -10.70
N LEU A 16 -31.50 -10.41 -9.84
CA LEU A 16 -30.20 -9.79 -10.05
C LEU A 16 -29.05 -10.79 -10.11
N LEU A 17 -29.10 -11.83 -9.27
CA LEU A 17 -28.08 -12.88 -9.25
C LEU A 17 -28.18 -13.79 -10.48
N ASP A 18 -29.39 -14.12 -10.94
CA ASP A 18 -29.62 -14.83 -12.19
C ASP A 18 -29.20 -13.98 -13.41
N ASP A 19 -29.36 -12.65 -13.35
CA ASP A 19 -28.86 -11.70 -14.37
C ASP A 19 -27.33 -11.74 -14.44
N CYS A 20 -26.65 -11.82 -13.29
CA CYS A 20 -25.21 -12.01 -13.22
C CYS A 20 -24.79 -13.38 -13.80
N ASP A 21 -25.50 -14.45 -13.48
CA ASP A 21 -25.19 -15.82 -13.96
C ASP A 21 -25.24 -15.93 -15.48
N ARG A 22 -26.29 -15.39 -16.10
CA ARG A 22 -26.47 -15.44 -17.56
C ARG A 22 -25.75 -14.33 -18.32
N GLY A 23 -25.07 -13.42 -17.61
CA GLY A 23 -24.33 -12.30 -18.20
C GLY A 23 -25.20 -11.12 -18.68
N ALA A 24 -26.45 -11.01 -18.23
CA ALA A 24 -27.31 -9.87 -18.52
C ALA A 24 -26.93 -8.62 -17.69
N LEU A 25 -26.42 -8.84 -16.47
CA LEU A 25 -25.81 -7.82 -15.61
C LEU A 25 -24.33 -8.12 -15.46
N GLN A 26 -23.48 -7.26 -16.04
CA GLN A 26 -22.02 -7.44 -16.00
C GLN A 26 -21.35 -6.24 -15.32
N LEU A 27 -20.06 -6.38 -15.02
CA LEU A 27 -19.23 -5.31 -14.49
C LEU A 27 -18.54 -4.59 -15.66
N PRO A 28 -18.31 -3.28 -15.57
CA PRO A 28 -17.30 -2.65 -16.42
C PRO A 28 -15.90 -3.22 -16.11
N ASP A 29 -15.10 -3.46 -17.15
CA ASP A 29 -13.75 -4.04 -17.02
C ASP A 29 -12.76 -3.17 -16.23
N PHE A 30 -13.02 -1.87 -16.15
CA PHE A 30 -12.23 -0.93 -15.35
C PHE A 30 -12.40 -1.10 -13.85
N GLN A 31 -13.51 -1.70 -13.37
CA GLN A 31 -13.70 -1.96 -11.95
C GLN A 31 -12.69 -2.99 -11.43
N ARG A 32 -12.20 -2.77 -10.20
CA ARG A 32 -11.28 -3.68 -9.51
C ARG A 32 -11.76 -5.12 -9.44
N SER A 33 -10.83 -6.06 -9.25
CA SER A 33 -11.18 -7.42 -8.87
C SER A 33 -11.97 -7.45 -7.56
N TRP A 34 -12.64 -8.56 -7.30
CA TRP A 34 -13.30 -8.76 -6.02
C TRP A 34 -12.26 -8.93 -4.90
N VAL A 35 -12.41 -8.18 -3.81
CA VAL A 35 -11.40 -8.03 -2.74
C VAL A 35 -12.02 -8.03 -1.34
N TRP A 36 -13.27 -8.46 -1.19
CA TRP A 36 -13.89 -8.56 0.12
C TRP A 36 -13.33 -9.74 0.90
N ASP A 37 -13.02 -9.47 2.17
CA ASP A 37 -12.62 -10.47 3.15
C ASP A 37 -13.82 -11.30 3.64
N GLU A 38 -13.52 -12.44 4.27
CA GLU A 38 -14.52 -13.39 4.75
C GLU A 38 -15.50 -12.79 5.76
N ASP A 39 -15.11 -11.80 6.55
CA ASP A 39 -15.99 -11.22 7.57
C ASP A 39 -17.02 -10.27 6.95
N ARG A 40 -16.62 -9.45 5.98
CA ARG A 40 -17.59 -8.65 5.19
C ARG A 40 -18.63 -9.50 4.49
N ILE A 41 -18.23 -10.69 4.00
CA ILE A 41 -19.14 -11.64 3.38
C ILE A 41 -20.15 -12.17 4.44
N LYS A 42 -19.68 -12.56 5.63
CA LYS A 42 -20.55 -13.00 6.74
C LYS A 42 -21.53 -11.92 7.15
N SER A 43 -21.08 -10.69 7.37
CA SER A 43 -21.96 -9.57 7.75
C SER A 43 -23.00 -9.26 6.67
N LEU A 44 -22.65 -9.40 5.39
CA LEU A 44 -23.61 -9.25 4.29
C LEU A 44 -24.68 -10.35 4.29
N ILE A 45 -24.29 -11.62 4.46
CA ILE A 45 -25.23 -12.74 4.57
C ILE A 45 -26.15 -12.53 5.78
N ALA A 46 -25.58 -12.16 6.94
CA ALA A 46 -26.33 -11.90 8.15
C ALA A 46 -27.36 -10.77 7.97
N SER A 47 -26.99 -9.70 7.27
CA SER A 47 -27.89 -8.58 6.96
C SER A 47 -29.08 -9.00 6.10
N ILE A 48 -28.82 -9.73 5.00
CA ILE A 48 -29.91 -10.27 4.14
C ILE A 48 -30.80 -11.23 4.92
N SER A 49 -30.19 -12.09 5.75
CA SER A 49 -30.91 -13.06 6.58
C SER A 49 -31.87 -12.42 7.59
N ARG A 50 -31.69 -11.14 7.91
CA ARG A 50 -32.55 -10.31 8.78
C ARG A 50 -33.48 -9.37 7.99
N ALA A 51 -33.45 -9.43 6.66
CA ALA A 51 -34.09 -8.46 5.77
C ALA A 51 -33.64 -6.99 6.02
N PHE A 52 -32.41 -6.79 6.52
CA PHE A 52 -31.85 -5.46 6.74
C PHE A 52 -31.32 -4.85 5.45
N PRO A 53 -31.46 -3.52 5.23
CA PRO A 53 -31.06 -2.88 4.00
C PRO A 53 -29.53 -2.92 3.80
N VAL A 54 -29.08 -3.59 2.75
CA VAL A 54 -27.66 -3.67 2.37
C VAL A 54 -27.19 -2.55 1.44
N GLY A 55 -27.98 -1.48 1.28
CA GLY A 55 -27.73 -0.35 0.38
C GLY A 55 -28.29 -0.55 -1.04
N ALA A 56 -28.36 0.54 -1.82
CA ALA A 56 -28.80 0.51 -3.22
C ALA A 56 -27.69 -0.02 -4.15
N LEU A 57 -28.06 -0.52 -5.32
CA LEU A 57 -27.15 -0.76 -6.45
C LEU A 57 -27.31 0.34 -7.48
N MET A 58 -26.28 0.53 -8.29
CA MET A 58 -26.35 1.44 -9.42
C MET A 58 -25.97 0.73 -10.70
N THR A 59 -26.76 0.91 -11.75
CA THR A 59 -26.54 0.27 -13.05
C THR A 59 -26.58 1.29 -14.19
N LEU A 60 -25.89 1.02 -15.28
CA LEU A 60 -25.97 1.77 -16.54
C LEU A 60 -26.55 0.86 -17.63
N GLU A 61 -27.61 1.29 -18.29
CA GLU A 61 -28.13 0.58 -19.47
C GLU A 61 -27.13 0.63 -20.62
N THR A 62 -26.93 -0.51 -21.29
CA THR A 62 -26.01 -0.62 -22.43
C THR A 62 -26.68 -0.20 -23.74
N GLY A 63 -25.87 0.05 -24.78
CA GLY A 63 -26.37 0.43 -26.11
C GLY A 63 -26.66 1.92 -26.29
N GLY A 64 -25.97 2.78 -25.53
CA GLY A 64 -25.94 4.23 -25.71
C GLY A 64 -24.55 4.73 -26.11
N ASP A 65 -24.32 6.04 -26.02
CA ASP A 65 -23.06 6.67 -26.47
C ASP A 65 -21.85 6.31 -25.59
N VAL A 66 -22.09 5.82 -24.37
CA VAL A 66 -21.05 5.38 -23.44
C VAL A 66 -20.84 3.87 -23.57
N GLU A 67 -19.74 3.47 -24.21
CA GLU A 67 -19.34 2.06 -24.31
C GLU A 67 -18.22 1.75 -23.30
N PHE A 68 -18.53 0.90 -22.32
CA PHE A 68 -17.52 0.29 -21.47
C PHE A 68 -17.41 -1.19 -21.80
N LYS A 69 -16.17 -1.71 -21.82
CA LYS A 69 -15.95 -3.12 -22.07
C LYS A 69 -16.52 -3.95 -20.91
N PRO A 70 -17.43 -4.91 -21.18
CA PRO A 70 -18.06 -5.68 -20.13
C PRO A 70 -17.18 -6.85 -19.66
N ARG A 71 -17.31 -7.19 -18.39
CA ARG A 71 -16.68 -8.34 -17.73
C ARG A 71 -17.70 -8.98 -16.79
N PRO A 72 -17.93 -10.31 -16.86
CA PRO A 72 -18.82 -10.97 -15.90
C PRO A 72 -18.34 -10.84 -14.45
N VAL A 73 -19.28 -10.99 -13.50
CA VAL A 73 -18.92 -11.11 -12.09
C VAL A 73 -18.00 -12.31 -11.87
N GLU A 74 -17.15 -12.22 -10.85
CA GLU A 74 -16.19 -13.29 -10.58
C GLU A 74 -16.92 -14.59 -10.24
N GLY A 75 -16.51 -15.68 -10.88
CA GLY A 75 -17.12 -17.00 -10.72
C GLY A 75 -18.24 -17.33 -11.70
N ALA A 76 -18.72 -16.36 -12.50
CA ALA A 76 -19.76 -16.58 -13.52
C ALA A 76 -19.33 -17.59 -14.60
N PRO A 77 -20.27 -18.32 -15.23
CA PRO A 77 -19.96 -19.30 -16.26
C PRO A 77 -19.36 -18.65 -17.51
N ARG A 78 -18.62 -19.43 -18.31
CA ARG A 78 -18.02 -18.93 -19.56
C ARG A 78 -19.05 -18.41 -20.56
N SER A 79 -20.28 -18.95 -20.55
CA SER A 79 -21.39 -18.46 -21.36
C SER A 79 -21.71 -16.98 -21.09
N ALA A 80 -21.53 -16.51 -19.86
CA ALA A 80 -21.74 -15.11 -19.49
C ALA A 80 -20.74 -14.16 -20.17
N GLN A 81 -19.52 -14.64 -20.49
CA GLN A 81 -18.50 -13.82 -21.16
C GLN A 81 -18.88 -13.49 -22.62
N SER A 82 -19.67 -14.36 -23.25
CA SER A 82 -20.12 -14.18 -24.63
C SER A 82 -21.48 -13.48 -24.72
N ALA A 83 -22.15 -13.26 -23.59
CA ALA A 83 -23.43 -12.57 -23.54
C ALA A 83 -23.24 -11.05 -23.68
N VAL A 84 -24.14 -10.41 -24.43
CA VAL A 84 -24.23 -8.94 -24.47
C VAL A 84 -25.02 -8.50 -23.23
N PRO A 85 -24.42 -7.74 -22.29
CA PRO A 85 -25.14 -7.32 -21.10
C PRO A 85 -26.22 -6.30 -21.46
N ARG A 86 -27.34 -6.34 -20.74
CA ARG A 86 -28.40 -5.32 -20.75
C ARG A 86 -28.02 -4.11 -19.89
N ALA A 87 -27.26 -4.36 -18.83
CA ALA A 87 -26.82 -3.33 -17.92
C ALA A 87 -25.42 -3.62 -17.34
N LEU A 88 -24.71 -2.56 -17.01
CA LEU A 88 -23.42 -2.61 -16.31
C LEU A 88 -23.60 -2.18 -14.85
N LEU A 89 -23.11 -2.98 -13.91
CA LEU A 89 -23.15 -2.69 -12.48
C LEU A 89 -22.06 -1.68 -12.12
N LEU A 90 -22.48 -0.45 -11.84
CA LEU A 90 -21.62 0.67 -11.51
C LEU A 90 -21.29 0.73 -10.01
N ASP A 91 -22.24 0.42 -9.13
CA ASP A 91 -21.99 0.32 -7.69
C ASP A 91 -22.58 -0.97 -7.11
N GLY A 92 -21.95 -1.46 -6.05
CA GLY A 92 -22.36 -2.68 -5.36
C GLY A 92 -21.73 -3.95 -5.93
N GLN A 93 -20.70 -3.81 -6.77
CA GLN A 93 -19.92 -4.92 -7.33
C GLN A 93 -19.53 -5.95 -6.26
N GLN A 94 -18.94 -5.49 -5.15
CA GLN A 94 -18.41 -6.39 -4.13
C GLN A 94 -19.53 -7.14 -3.40
N ARG A 95 -20.68 -6.48 -3.16
CA ARG A 95 -21.87 -7.09 -2.56
C ARG A 95 -22.48 -8.15 -3.50
N MET A 96 -22.72 -7.78 -4.76
CA MET A 96 -23.31 -8.67 -5.75
C MET A 96 -22.42 -9.88 -6.08
N THR A 97 -21.11 -9.65 -6.23
CA THR A 97 -20.16 -10.75 -6.46
C THR A 97 -20.13 -11.70 -5.26
N SER A 98 -20.12 -11.18 -4.03
CA SER A 98 -20.12 -12.02 -2.82
C SER A 98 -21.40 -12.85 -2.70
N LEU A 99 -22.58 -12.24 -2.91
CA LEU A 99 -23.86 -12.96 -2.87
C LEU A 99 -23.94 -14.03 -3.97
N TYR A 100 -23.50 -13.72 -5.18
CA TYR A 100 -23.45 -14.69 -6.28
C TYR A 100 -22.55 -15.88 -5.94
N GLN A 101 -21.35 -15.62 -5.43
CA GLN A 101 -20.37 -16.61 -5.02
C GLN A 101 -20.91 -17.57 -3.94
N VAL A 102 -21.58 -17.05 -2.90
CA VAL A 102 -22.01 -17.86 -1.75
C VAL A 102 -23.38 -18.53 -1.93
N THR A 103 -24.26 -18.01 -2.81
CA THR A 103 -25.65 -18.49 -2.92
C THR A 103 -25.97 -19.29 -4.18
N LEU A 104 -25.42 -18.95 -5.35
CA LEU A 104 -25.80 -19.60 -6.63
C LEU A 104 -24.67 -20.39 -7.29
N ARG A 105 -23.41 -19.96 -7.12
CA ARG A 105 -22.26 -20.56 -7.84
C ARG A 105 -22.06 -22.06 -7.55
N GLY A 106 -22.44 -22.52 -6.36
CA GLY A 106 -22.31 -23.92 -5.95
C GLY A 106 -20.86 -24.44 -5.86
N LYS A 107 -19.89 -23.55 -5.66
CA LYS A 107 -18.45 -23.88 -5.57
C LYS A 107 -17.83 -23.22 -4.35
N VAL A 108 -16.71 -23.76 -3.89
CA VAL A 108 -15.92 -23.16 -2.81
C VAL A 108 -15.50 -21.73 -3.19
N VAL A 109 -15.60 -20.82 -2.24
CA VAL A 109 -15.33 -19.40 -2.43
C VAL A 109 -13.89 -19.11 -2.06
N GLU A 110 -13.11 -18.55 -3.00
CA GLU A 110 -11.72 -18.15 -2.76
C GLU A 110 -11.69 -16.70 -2.28
N THR A 111 -11.40 -16.43 -1.01
CA THR A 111 -11.43 -15.08 -0.42
C THR A 111 -10.17 -14.84 0.42
N VAL A 112 -10.13 -13.75 1.18
CA VAL A 112 -9.07 -13.45 2.14
C VAL A 112 -9.62 -13.32 3.55
N THR A 113 -8.82 -13.63 4.56
CA THR A 113 -9.12 -13.24 5.95
C THR A 113 -8.98 -11.71 6.12
N PRO A 114 -9.46 -11.10 7.22
CA PRO A 114 -9.19 -9.69 7.53
C PRO A 114 -7.68 -9.34 7.57
N LYS A 115 -6.82 -10.32 7.84
CA LYS A 115 -5.35 -10.21 7.80
C LYS A 115 -4.75 -10.44 6.41
N ASN A 116 -5.56 -10.33 5.36
CA ASN A 116 -5.18 -10.46 3.94
C ASN A 116 -4.56 -11.82 3.53
N LYS A 117 -4.76 -12.90 4.32
CA LYS A 117 -4.36 -14.27 3.95
C LYS A 117 -5.40 -14.91 3.02
N LYS A 118 -4.97 -15.46 1.89
CA LYS A 118 -5.83 -16.21 0.96
C LYS A 118 -6.38 -17.49 1.60
N VAL A 119 -7.68 -17.71 1.49
CA VAL A 119 -8.40 -18.85 2.05
C VAL A 119 -9.50 -19.32 1.10
N LYS A 120 -9.92 -20.57 1.27
CA LYS A 120 -11.06 -21.16 0.56
C LYS A 120 -12.15 -21.54 1.55
N ARG A 121 -13.37 -21.05 1.34
CA ARG A 121 -14.47 -21.17 2.29
C ARG A 121 -15.76 -21.66 1.64
N TRP A 122 -16.45 -22.55 2.35
CA TRP A 122 -17.89 -22.72 2.28
C TRP A 122 -18.54 -21.85 3.35
N PHE A 123 -19.73 -21.31 3.09
CA PHE A 123 -20.47 -20.51 4.07
C PHE A 123 -21.72 -21.26 4.51
N TYR A 124 -21.91 -21.34 5.83
CA TYR A 124 -23.03 -22.03 6.46
C TYR A 124 -23.75 -21.10 7.44
N ILE A 125 -25.02 -21.39 7.70
CA ILE A 125 -25.82 -20.77 8.76
C ILE A 125 -26.02 -21.81 9.86
N ASP A 126 -25.51 -21.54 11.06
CA ASP A 126 -25.84 -22.32 12.25
C ASP A 126 -27.30 -22.03 12.64
N ILE A 127 -28.18 -23.00 12.42
CA ILE A 127 -29.63 -22.81 12.62
C ILE A 127 -29.93 -22.50 14.10
N ARG A 128 -29.22 -23.11 15.05
CA ARG A 128 -29.48 -22.89 16.48
C ARG A 128 -29.13 -21.45 16.86
N LYS A 129 -27.92 -21.00 16.50
CA LYS A 129 -27.48 -19.64 16.78
C LYS A 129 -28.31 -18.60 16.04
N ALA A 130 -28.67 -18.86 14.79
CA ALA A 130 -29.44 -17.90 13.98
C ALA A 130 -30.86 -17.66 14.52
N MET A 131 -31.41 -18.64 15.24
CA MET A 131 -32.73 -18.61 15.88
C MET A 131 -32.67 -18.17 17.36
N ASP A 132 -31.48 -18.04 17.94
CA ASP A 132 -31.29 -17.58 19.32
C ASP A 132 -31.28 -16.04 19.38
N PRO A 133 -32.26 -15.40 20.05
CA PRO A 133 -32.32 -13.94 20.14
C PRO A 133 -31.20 -13.33 20.99
N SER A 134 -30.46 -14.14 21.75
CA SER A 134 -29.30 -13.69 22.55
C SER A 134 -27.98 -13.72 21.77
N CYS A 135 -27.96 -14.32 20.58
CA CYS A 135 -26.78 -14.40 19.73
C CYS A 135 -26.82 -13.31 18.65
N ASP A 136 -25.67 -12.73 18.30
CA ASP A 136 -25.58 -11.95 17.07
C ASP A 136 -25.72 -12.92 15.87
N ARG A 137 -26.57 -12.59 14.89
CA ARG A 137 -26.71 -13.36 13.64
C ARG A 137 -25.40 -13.43 12.88
N GLU A 138 -24.51 -12.43 13.00
CA GLU A 138 -23.20 -12.50 12.37
C GLU A 138 -22.40 -13.70 12.86
N ASP A 139 -22.49 -14.01 14.16
CA ASP A 139 -21.85 -15.19 14.78
C ASP A 139 -22.49 -16.52 14.34
N ALA A 140 -23.69 -16.47 13.77
CA ALA A 140 -24.36 -17.63 13.19
C ALA A 140 -23.91 -17.92 11.74
N ILE A 141 -23.19 -16.99 11.09
CA ILE A 141 -22.66 -17.21 9.74
C ILE A 141 -21.23 -17.71 9.81
N VAL A 142 -21.02 -18.99 9.47
CA VAL A 142 -19.75 -19.67 9.69
C VAL A 142 -19.04 -19.92 8.36
N GLY A 143 -17.76 -19.52 8.30
CA GLY A 143 -16.85 -19.85 7.20
C GLY A 143 -16.13 -21.18 7.46
N VAL A 144 -16.43 -22.20 6.68
CA VAL A 144 -15.90 -23.57 6.82
C VAL A 144 -14.84 -23.82 5.75
N PRO A 145 -13.71 -24.50 6.05
CA PRO A 145 -12.67 -24.81 5.05
C PRO A 145 -13.17 -25.63 3.84
N GLU A 146 -12.36 -25.69 2.77
CA GLU A 146 -12.68 -26.39 1.51
C GLU A 146 -13.11 -27.86 1.70
N ASP A 147 -12.49 -28.56 2.66
CA ASP A 147 -12.79 -29.96 3.01
C ASP A 147 -14.02 -30.13 3.91
N ARG A 148 -14.70 -29.03 4.26
CA ARG A 148 -15.90 -28.99 5.11
C ARG A 148 -15.69 -29.46 6.56
N VAL A 149 -14.45 -29.46 7.06
CA VAL A 149 -14.14 -29.86 8.45
C VAL A 149 -13.49 -28.69 9.21
N ILE A 150 -14.06 -28.30 10.35
CA ILE A 150 -13.44 -27.35 11.29
C ILE A 150 -12.64 -28.14 12.32
N ARG A 151 -11.35 -27.82 12.43
CA ARG A 151 -10.43 -28.43 13.38
C ARG A 151 -9.87 -27.40 14.37
N THR A 152 -9.62 -27.81 15.61
CA THR A 152 -8.88 -27.06 16.63
C THR A 152 -7.49 -27.69 16.87
N ASP A 153 -6.71 -27.12 17.80
CA ASP A 153 -5.38 -27.64 18.21
C ASP A 153 -4.38 -27.85 17.07
N PHE A 154 -4.18 -26.83 16.22
CA PHE A 154 -3.33 -26.91 15.02
C PHE A 154 -3.71 -28.06 14.07
N GLY A 155 -5.00 -28.38 13.98
CA GLY A 155 -5.53 -29.39 13.06
C GLY A 155 -5.59 -30.81 13.63
N ARG A 156 -5.40 -30.99 14.94
CA ARG A 156 -5.36 -32.30 15.60
C ARG A 156 -6.73 -32.79 16.10
N SER A 157 -7.66 -31.89 16.38
CA SER A 157 -8.96 -32.22 16.98
C SER A 157 -10.09 -31.76 16.05
N GLU A 158 -10.92 -32.67 15.56
CA GLU A 158 -12.10 -32.33 14.74
C GLU A 158 -13.22 -31.80 15.65
N VAL A 159 -13.74 -30.61 15.33
CA VAL A 159 -14.79 -29.94 16.13
C VAL A 159 -16.13 -29.90 15.40
N LEU A 160 -16.10 -29.85 14.07
CA LEU A 160 -17.29 -29.88 13.24
C LEU A 160 -16.97 -30.52 11.89
N ASP A 161 -17.79 -31.48 11.46
CA ASP A 161 -17.64 -32.17 10.18
C ASP A 161 -18.94 -32.02 9.38
N LEU A 162 -18.87 -31.42 8.19
CA LEU A 162 -19.99 -31.15 7.29
C LEU A 162 -19.79 -31.79 5.91
N THR A 163 -19.01 -32.87 5.85
CA THR A 163 -18.64 -33.55 4.60
C THR A 163 -19.81 -34.25 3.90
N THR A 164 -20.88 -34.59 4.62
CA THR A 164 -22.10 -35.21 4.06
C THR A 164 -23.36 -34.47 4.50
N PRO A 165 -24.46 -34.54 3.73
CA PRO A 165 -25.74 -33.92 4.11
C PRO A 165 -26.26 -34.41 5.47
N GLU A 166 -26.08 -35.68 5.81
CA GLU A 166 -26.49 -36.24 7.10
C GLU A 166 -25.81 -35.51 8.26
N ARG A 167 -24.51 -35.22 8.12
CA ARG A 167 -23.77 -34.46 9.13
C ARG A 167 -24.20 -32.99 9.21
N GLU A 168 -24.56 -32.39 8.08
CA GLU A 168 -25.20 -31.05 8.07
C GLU A 168 -26.54 -31.07 8.85
N TYR A 169 -27.34 -32.13 8.70
CA TYR A 169 -28.61 -32.30 9.42
C TYR A 169 -28.41 -32.53 10.92
N GLU A 170 -27.46 -33.38 11.31
CA GLU A 170 -27.14 -33.70 12.71
C GLU A 170 -26.63 -32.47 13.47
N THR A 171 -25.78 -31.67 12.81
CA THR A 171 -25.17 -30.48 13.39
C THR A 171 -26.04 -29.23 13.28
N LEU A 172 -27.12 -29.29 12.49
CA LEU A 172 -28.01 -28.16 12.16
C LEU A 172 -27.27 -26.99 11.48
N MET A 173 -26.38 -27.33 10.55
CA MET A 173 -25.60 -26.38 9.76
C MET A 173 -26.17 -26.29 8.34
N TYR A 174 -26.82 -25.19 8.01
CA TYR A 174 -27.47 -25.01 6.72
C TYR A 174 -26.53 -24.38 5.68
N PRO A 175 -26.31 -24.99 4.51
CA PRO A 175 -25.42 -24.44 3.49
C PRO A 175 -26.02 -23.20 2.82
N VAL A 176 -25.30 -22.08 2.83
CA VAL A 176 -25.76 -20.81 2.21
C VAL A 176 -26.01 -20.95 0.71
N SER A 177 -25.35 -21.91 0.05
CA SER A 177 -25.55 -22.21 -1.38
C SER A 177 -26.93 -22.79 -1.71
N GLN A 178 -27.75 -23.12 -0.71
CA GLN A 178 -29.10 -23.68 -0.89
C GLN A 178 -30.21 -22.73 -0.41
N VAL A 179 -29.91 -21.44 -0.14
CA VAL A 179 -30.92 -20.49 0.40
C VAL A 179 -32.03 -20.14 -0.60
N PHE A 180 -31.80 -20.29 -1.91
CA PHE A 180 -32.82 -20.05 -2.94
C PHE A 180 -33.54 -21.31 -3.41
N ASP A 181 -32.98 -22.49 -3.12
CA ASP A 181 -33.52 -23.79 -3.51
C ASP A 181 -33.30 -24.78 -2.35
N TRP A 182 -34.14 -24.63 -1.33
CA TRP A 182 -34.04 -25.40 -0.09
C TRP A 182 -34.79 -26.73 -0.14
N ASP A 183 -35.54 -27.01 -1.21
CA ASP A 183 -36.50 -28.13 -1.24
C ASP A 183 -35.76 -29.46 -1.12
N SER A 184 -34.65 -29.62 -1.87
CA SER A 184 -33.78 -30.81 -1.78
C SER A 184 -33.19 -31.03 -0.38
N TRP A 185 -32.64 -29.98 0.24
CA TRP A 185 -32.09 -30.08 1.60
C TRP A 185 -33.18 -30.36 2.63
N GLN A 186 -34.34 -29.71 2.50
CA GLN A 186 -35.48 -29.88 3.39
C GLN A 186 -36.01 -31.32 3.32
N ASP A 187 -36.15 -31.91 2.14
CA ASP A 187 -36.65 -33.27 1.97
C ASP A 187 -35.71 -34.29 2.64
N GLY A 188 -34.39 -34.14 2.43
CA GLY A 188 -33.38 -34.98 3.09
C GLY A 188 -33.37 -34.78 4.62
N PHE A 189 -33.50 -33.55 5.10
CA PHE A 189 -33.59 -33.24 6.54
C PHE A 189 -34.85 -33.87 7.18
N GLN A 190 -35.99 -33.81 6.50
CA GLN A 190 -37.23 -34.43 6.96
C GLN A 190 -37.15 -35.95 6.95
N GLU A 191 -36.45 -36.54 5.98
CA GLU A 191 -36.18 -37.98 5.92
C GLU A 191 -35.25 -38.46 7.03
N HIS A 192 -34.19 -37.70 7.32
CA HIS A 192 -33.25 -38.01 8.40
C HIS A 192 -33.92 -37.93 9.78
N TRP A 193 -34.73 -36.89 10.02
CA TRP A 193 -35.44 -36.67 11.28
C TRP A 193 -36.91 -37.14 11.24
N ARG A 194 -37.16 -38.34 10.69
CA ARG A 194 -38.48 -39.00 10.70
C ARG A 194 -38.87 -39.44 12.11
N GLY A 195 -40.18 -39.59 12.37
CA GLY A 195 -40.70 -39.98 13.68
C GLY A 195 -41.10 -38.80 14.56
N ASP A 196 -42.09 -39.00 15.44
CA ASP A 196 -42.65 -37.94 16.30
C ASP A 196 -41.67 -37.49 17.38
N GLU A 197 -40.75 -38.37 17.77
CA GLU A 197 -39.64 -38.12 18.70
C GLU A 197 -38.68 -37.02 18.23
N HIS A 198 -38.59 -36.76 16.92
CA HIS A 198 -37.76 -35.71 16.33
C HIS A 198 -38.57 -34.49 15.85
N SER A 199 -39.81 -34.34 16.34
CA SER A 199 -40.69 -33.25 15.94
C SER A 199 -40.11 -31.86 16.24
N ASP A 200 -39.26 -31.72 17.26
CA ASP A 200 -38.69 -30.42 17.63
C ASP A 200 -37.62 -29.94 16.65
N ALA A 201 -36.78 -30.83 16.11
CA ALA A 201 -35.82 -30.48 15.05
C ALA A 201 -36.56 -30.02 13.77
N ARG A 202 -37.64 -30.70 13.40
CA ARG A 202 -38.49 -30.33 12.25
C ARG A 202 -39.23 -29.01 12.47
N LYS A 203 -39.75 -28.75 13.67
CA LYS A 203 -40.37 -27.46 14.03
C LYS A 203 -39.34 -26.33 14.00
N LEU A 204 -38.13 -26.55 14.53
CA LEU A 204 -37.05 -25.57 14.51
C LEU A 204 -36.67 -25.21 13.06
N PHE A 205 -36.49 -26.21 12.19
CA PHE A 205 -36.22 -25.95 10.78
C PHE A 205 -37.36 -25.19 10.09
N LYS A 206 -38.63 -25.52 10.38
CA LYS A 206 -39.77 -24.78 9.85
C LYS A 206 -39.74 -23.32 10.28
N ALA A 207 -39.45 -23.03 11.55
CA ALA A 207 -39.31 -21.67 12.06
C ALA A 207 -38.12 -20.94 11.42
N PHE A 208 -36.98 -21.62 11.26
CA PHE A 208 -35.80 -21.11 10.57
C PHE A 208 -36.09 -20.74 9.11
N LYS A 209 -36.78 -21.61 8.39
CA LYS A 209 -37.19 -21.35 7.00
C LYS A 209 -38.01 -20.07 6.90
N GLN A 210 -39.03 -19.93 7.74
CA GLN A 210 -39.92 -18.76 7.74
C GLN A 210 -39.21 -17.47 8.17
N ALA A 211 -38.39 -17.54 9.23
CA ALA A 211 -37.76 -16.36 9.80
C ALA A 211 -36.51 -15.90 9.03
N ILE A 212 -35.87 -16.79 8.26
CA ILE A 212 -34.54 -16.55 7.69
C ILE A 212 -34.48 -16.84 6.20
N LEU A 213 -34.84 -18.05 5.75
CA LEU A 213 -34.70 -18.42 4.33
C LEU A 213 -35.65 -17.63 3.43
N GLU A 214 -36.89 -17.40 3.87
CA GLU A 214 -37.86 -16.58 3.15
C GLU A 214 -37.35 -15.15 2.92
N ASN A 215 -36.60 -14.58 3.87
CA ASN A 215 -35.99 -13.25 3.71
C ASN A 215 -35.07 -13.18 2.49
N PHE A 216 -34.34 -14.26 2.12
CA PHE A 216 -33.49 -14.25 0.93
C PHE A 216 -34.32 -14.23 -0.36
N LYS A 217 -35.39 -15.04 -0.45
CA LYS A 217 -36.26 -15.11 -1.63
C LYS A 217 -37.03 -13.81 -1.86
N ASP A 218 -37.55 -13.24 -0.78
CA ASP A 218 -38.36 -12.03 -0.85
C ASP A 218 -37.54 -10.74 -0.86
N TYR A 219 -36.22 -10.84 -0.61
CA TYR A 219 -35.34 -9.67 -0.59
C TYR A 219 -35.42 -8.87 -1.89
N ARG A 220 -35.69 -7.58 -1.75
CA ARG A 220 -35.71 -6.60 -2.85
C ARG A 220 -34.57 -5.62 -2.66
N VAL A 221 -33.71 -5.50 -3.67
CA VAL A 221 -32.60 -4.56 -3.67
C VAL A 221 -33.02 -3.28 -4.41
N PRO A 222 -32.87 -2.08 -3.81
CA PRO A 222 -33.09 -0.84 -4.53
C PRO A 222 -32.05 -0.68 -5.65
N VAL A 223 -32.49 -0.49 -6.89
CA VAL A 223 -31.59 -0.28 -8.05
C VAL A 223 -31.83 1.08 -8.67
N ILE A 224 -30.76 1.88 -8.74
CA ILE A 224 -30.70 3.16 -9.44
C ILE A 224 -30.18 2.88 -10.86
N ALA A 225 -31.06 2.90 -11.85
CA ALA A 225 -30.71 2.67 -13.25
C ALA A 225 -30.48 4.01 -13.96
N LEU A 226 -29.26 4.22 -14.46
CA LEU A 226 -28.90 5.30 -15.38
C LEU A 226 -29.26 4.89 -16.80
N ASP A 227 -29.95 5.79 -17.50
CA ASP A 227 -30.36 5.58 -18.88
C ASP A 227 -29.16 5.59 -19.84
N ARG A 228 -29.26 4.88 -20.97
CA ARG A 228 -28.21 4.82 -22.00
C ARG A 228 -27.85 6.20 -22.61
N SER A 229 -28.74 7.19 -22.49
CA SER A 229 -28.52 8.58 -22.91
C SER A 229 -27.76 9.43 -21.86
N THR A 230 -27.40 8.86 -20.71
CA THR A 230 -26.63 9.57 -19.68
C THR A 230 -25.21 9.86 -20.19
N SER A 231 -24.78 11.12 -20.11
CA SER A 231 -23.45 11.51 -20.59
C SER A 231 -22.32 10.86 -19.80
N LYS A 232 -21.15 10.70 -20.43
CA LYS A 232 -19.94 10.11 -19.84
C LYS A 232 -19.55 10.82 -18.53
N GLU A 233 -19.59 12.15 -18.53
CA GLU A 233 -19.25 13.00 -17.39
C GLU A 233 -20.24 12.79 -16.24
N ALA A 234 -21.54 12.72 -16.55
CA ALA A 234 -22.57 12.47 -15.56
C ALA A 234 -22.42 11.08 -14.93
N VAL A 235 -22.13 10.04 -15.73
CA VAL A 235 -21.85 8.70 -15.21
C VAL A 235 -20.66 8.73 -14.25
N CYS A 236 -19.53 9.35 -14.63
CA CYS A 236 -18.34 9.43 -13.77
C CYS A 236 -18.61 10.19 -12.46
N VAL A 237 -19.32 11.32 -12.52
CA VAL A 237 -19.65 12.11 -11.32
C VAL A 237 -20.59 11.36 -10.38
N VAL A 238 -21.61 10.68 -10.91
CA VAL A 238 -22.52 9.88 -10.10
C VAL A 238 -21.77 8.68 -9.51
N PHE A 239 -20.91 8.04 -10.30
CA PHE A 239 -20.01 6.96 -9.86
C PHE A 239 -19.13 7.40 -8.69
N GLU A 240 -18.52 8.59 -8.76
CA GLU A 240 -17.71 9.17 -7.68
C GLU A 240 -18.50 9.42 -6.40
N LYS A 241 -19.70 9.98 -6.51
CA LYS A 241 -20.51 10.36 -5.34
C LYS A 241 -21.12 9.16 -4.62
N VAL A 242 -21.56 8.15 -5.36
CA VAL A 242 -22.25 6.97 -4.80
C VAL A 242 -21.28 5.95 -4.19
N ASN A 243 -20.04 5.87 -4.68
CA ASN A 243 -19.01 4.94 -4.17
C ASN A 243 -18.38 5.36 -2.82
N THR A 244 -18.97 6.32 -2.10
CA THR A 244 -18.47 6.82 -0.81
C THR A 244 -18.70 5.86 0.37
N GLY A 245 -19.65 4.92 0.27
CA GLY A 245 -19.94 3.94 1.33
C GLY A 245 -19.16 2.61 1.26
N GLY A 246 -18.47 2.34 0.14
CA GLY A 246 -17.61 1.15 -0.05
C GLY A 246 -16.12 1.46 0.10
N LYS A 247 -15.21 0.54 -0.27
CA LYS A 247 -13.79 0.91 -0.43
C LYS A 247 -13.73 1.96 -1.56
N PRO A 248 -13.38 3.24 -1.27
CA PRO A 248 -13.50 4.32 -2.24
C PRO A 248 -12.72 4.01 -3.52
N LEU A 249 -13.20 4.51 -4.65
CA LEU A 249 -12.46 4.46 -5.90
C LEU A 249 -11.35 5.50 -5.84
N ASP A 250 -10.13 5.07 -6.10
CA ASP A 250 -8.99 5.97 -6.25
C ASP A 250 -9.04 6.66 -7.64
N ALA A 251 -8.17 7.65 -7.84
CA ALA A 251 -8.09 8.37 -9.11
C ALA A 251 -7.77 7.43 -10.29
N PHE A 252 -7.01 6.37 -10.05
CA PHE A 252 -6.63 5.41 -11.07
C PHE A 252 -7.83 4.61 -11.59
N GLU A 253 -8.77 4.20 -10.74
CA GLU A 253 -10.00 3.53 -11.18
C GLU A 253 -10.83 4.39 -12.13
N LEU A 254 -10.94 5.69 -11.83
CA LEU A 254 -11.71 6.63 -12.62
C LEU A 254 -11.05 6.92 -13.97
N VAL A 255 -9.73 7.14 -13.99
CA VAL A 255 -8.97 7.29 -15.23
C VAL A 255 -9.03 6.01 -16.07
N THR A 256 -8.99 4.84 -15.44
CA THR A 256 -9.18 3.55 -16.13
C THR A 256 -10.54 3.50 -16.83
N ALA A 257 -11.61 3.93 -16.16
CA ALA A 257 -12.94 4.00 -16.76
C ALA A 257 -12.98 4.94 -17.97
N MET A 258 -12.37 6.12 -17.84
CA MET A 258 -12.32 7.11 -18.91
C MET A 258 -11.58 6.59 -20.14
N TYR A 259 -10.47 5.88 -19.95
CA TYR A 259 -9.62 5.33 -21.02
C TYR A 259 -10.21 4.07 -21.65
N ALA A 260 -10.92 3.25 -20.87
CA ALA A 260 -11.62 2.07 -21.40
C ALA A 260 -12.67 2.46 -22.44
N ALA A 261 -13.37 3.57 -22.24
CA ALA A 261 -14.32 4.12 -23.22
C ALA A 261 -13.66 4.60 -24.53
N GLU A 262 -12.35 4.80 -24.53
CA GLU A 262 -11.55 5.13 -25.72
C GLU A 262 -10.78 3.90 -26.25
N GLY A 263 -11.14 2.70 -25.78
CA GLY A 263 -10.55 1.43 -26.21
C GLY A 263 -9.22 1.07 -25.52
N HIS A 264 -8.85 1.74 -24.43
CA HIS A 264 -7.57 1.55 -23.76
C HIS A 264 -7.68 0.89 -22.36
N GLU A 265 -7.03 -0.26 -22.19
CA GLU A 265 -7.06 -1.06 -20.95
C GLU A 265 -5.94 -0.65 -19.95
N LEU A 266 -6.08 0.51 -19.28
CA LEU A 266 -5.04 1.04 -18.37
C LEU A 266 -4.60 0.06 -17.26
N ARG A 267 -5.54 -0.75 -16.74
CA ARG A 267 -5.24 -1.81 -15.77
C ARG A 267 -4.25 -2.83 -16.29
N LYS A 268 -4.37 -3.20 -17.56
CA LYS A 268 -3.49 -4.18 -18.20
C LYS A 268 -2.10 -3.61 -18.43
N ASP A 269 -1.98 -2.32 -18.73
CA ASP A 269 -0.70 -1.63 -18.82
C ASP A 269 0.02 -1.63 -17.46
N TRP A 270 -0.73 -1.41 -16.36
CA TRP A 270 -0.18 -1.37 -15.02
C TRP A 270 0.14 -2.76 -14.42
N PHE A 271 -0.85 -3.66 -14.38
CA PHE A 271 -0.74 -4.97 -13.74
C PHE A 271 -0.24 -6.08 -14.67
N GLY A 272 -0.37 -5.89 -15.98
CA GLY A 272 0.03 -6.87 -16.98
C GLY A 272 -1.12 -7.78 -17.42
N SER A 273 -0.74 -8.81 -18.16
CA SER A 273 -1.61 -9.90 -18.60
C SER A 273 -0.88 -11.23 -18.43
N GLU A 274 -1.55 -12.36 -18.65
CA GLU A 274 -0.92 -13.69 -18.63
C GLU A 274 0.30 -13.81 -19.56
N LYS A 275 0.36 -13.00 -20.62
CA LYS A 275 1.42 -13.05 -21.65
C LYS A 275 2.50 -11.98 -21.48
N ALA A 276 2.27 -10.94 -20.68
CA ALA A 276 3.16 -9.79 -20.60
C ALA A 276 3.14 -9.15 -19.21
N LYS A 277 4.34 -8.87 -18.69
CA LYS A 277 4.52 -8.17 -17.42
C LYS A 277 3.97 -6.74 -17.50
N GLY A 278 3.19 -6.35 -16.50
CA GLY A 278 2.76 -4.97 -16.32
C GLY A 278 3.88 -4.08 -15.81
N ARG A 279 3.63 -2.77 -15.81
CA ARG A 279 4.55 -1.77 -15.28
C ARG A 279 4.90 -2.00 -13.80
N LEU A 280 3.93 -2.40 -12.98
CA LEU A 280 4.17 -2.74 -11.58
C LEU A 280 5.22 -3.84 -11.44
N SER A 281 5.09 -4.94 -12.19
CA SER A 281 6.08 -6.02 -12.17
C SER A 281 7.46 -5.55 -12.61
N ARG A 282 7.54 -4.68 -13.63
CA ARG A 282 8.82 -4.10 -14.07
C ARG A 282 9.44 -3.20 -13.02
N PHE A 283 8.66 -2.41 -12.29
CA PHE A 283 9.15 -1.58 -11.18
C PHE A 283 9.61 -2.43 -9.98
N VAL A 284 8.87 -3.49 -9.64
CA VAL A 284 9.27 -4.47 -8.61
C VAL A 284 10.61 -5.14 -8.95
N GLU A 285 10.88 -5.39 -10.24
CA GLU A 285 12.11 -6.04 -10.70
C GLU A 285 13.27 -5.06 -10.96
N THR A 286 13.00 -3.76 -11.09
CA THR A 286 14.02 -2.75 -11.36
C THR A 286 15.05 -2.69 -10.24
N LEU A 287 16.31 -3.00 -10.58
CA LEU A 287 17.44 -3.05 -9.64
C LEU A 287 17.18 -3.96 -8.42
N ARG A 288 16.35 -5.00 -8.58
CA ARG A 288 16.10 -5.97 -7.52
C ARG A 288 17.35 -6.84 -7.27
N PRO A 289 17.90 -6.86 -6.05
CA PRO A 289 18.97 -7.79 -5.66
C PRO A 289 18.52 -9.25 -5.76
N ALA A 290 19.47 -10.18 -5.92
CA ALA A 290 19.17 -11.61 -6.07
C ALA A 290 18.40 -12.20 -4.87
N ASP A 291 18.77 -11.80 -3.66
CA ASP A 291 18.18 -12.30 -2.41
C ASP A 291 17.02 -11.44 -1.89
N ALA A 292 16.55 -10.47 -2.68
CA ALA A 292 15.47 -9.56 -2.30
C ALA A 292 14.17 -9.85 -3.06
N THR A 293 13.04 -9.62 -2.41
CA THR A 293 11.71 -9.80 -3.02
C THR A 293 11.36 -8.70 -4.01
N SER A 294 11.92 -7.50 -3.84
CA SER A 294 11.59 -6.31 -4.63
C SER A 294 12.75 -5.29 -4.70
N GLY A 295 12.76 -4.46 -5.74
CA GLY A 295 13.71 -3.35 -5.92
C GLY A 295 13.25 -2.05 -5.26
N ILE A 296 14.11 -1.01 -5.29
CA ILE A 296 13.91 0.26 -4.57
C ILE A 296 12.65 1.05 -4.95
N ILE A 297 12.14 0.90 -6.17
CA ILE A 297 10.92 1.60 -6.65
C ILE A 297 9.67 0.70 -6.66
N ALA A 298 9.70 -0.45 -5.96
CA ALA A 298 8.60 -1.41 -5.98
C ALA A 298 7.28 -0.86 -5.41
N ASN A 299 7.34 0.12 -4.51
CA ASN A 299 6.17 0.75 -3.91
C ASN A 299 5.61 1.94 -4.71
N VAL A 300 6.17 2.24 -5.90
CA VAL A 300 5.57 3.23 -6.80
C VAL A 300 4.18 2.75 -7.20
N THR A 301 3.18 3.55 -6.84
CA THR A 301 1.77 3.23 -7.08
C THR A 301 1.34 3.64 -8.50
N ASN A 302 0.17 3.14 -8.90
CA ASN A 302 -0.46 3.53 -10.15
C ASN A 302 -0.75 5.05 -10.21
N THR A 303 -1.03 5.64 -9.05
CA THR A 303 -1.34 7.04 -8.90
C THR A 303 -0.07 7.85 -9.04
N ASP A 304 1.01 7.49 -8.33
CA ASP A 304 2.34 8.13 -8.47
C ASP A 304 2.78 8.24 -9.94
N PHE A 305 2.61 7.16 -10.70
CA PHE A 305 2.92 7.14 -12.13
C PHE A 305 2.05 8.11 -12.93
N LEU A 306 0.73 8.08 -12.72
CA LEU A 306 -0.19 9.00 -13.39
C LEU A 306 0.03 10.46 -12.96
N GLN A 307 0.45 10.72 -11.71
CA GLN A 307 0.80 12.06 -11.24
C GLN A 307 1.96 12.62 -12.05
N ALA A 308 3.04 11.83 -12.22
CA ALA A 308 4.17 12.23 -13.05
C ALA A 308 3.76 12.52 -14.51
N VAL A 309 2.91 11.66 -15.12
CA VAL A 309 2.34 11.92 -16.46
C VAL A 309 1.51 13.21 -16.49
N SER A 310 0.69 13.45 -15.47
CA SER A 310 -0.16 14.65 -15.35
C SER A 310 0.66 15.93 -15.23
N LEU A 311 1.82 15.90 -14.56
CA LEU A 311 2.76 17.02 -14.50
C LEU A 311 3.26 17.42 -15.89
N PHE A 312 3.62 16.46 -16.75
CA PHE A 312 4.04 16.75 -18.13
C PHE A 312 2.91 17.40 -18.94
N TYR A 313 1.71 16.81 -18.89
CA TYR A 313 0.55 17.30 -19.63
C TYR A 313 0.12 18.71 -19.19
N THR A 314 0.00 18.94 -17.89
CA THR A 314 -0.44 20.25 -17.36
C THR A 314 0.62 21.33 -17.59
N ARG A 315 1.92 20.98 -17.56
CA ARG A 315 3.01 21.88 -17.97
C ARG A 315 2.96 22.21 -19.46
N GLU A 316 2.63 21.25 -20.32
CA GLU A 316 2.43 21.52 -21.75
C GLU A 316 1.28 22.51 -21.97
N LYS A 317 0.13 22.30 -21.33
CA LYS A 317 -1.00 23.25 -21.39
C LYS A 317 -0.63 24.65 -20.92
N ARG A 318 0.22 24.73 -19.89
CA ARG A 318 0.77 26.01 -19.42
C ARG A 318 1.66 26.66 -20.47
N ARG A 319 2.60 25.92 -21.08
CA ARG A 319 3.48 26.43 -22.15
C ARG A 319 2.69 26.88 -23.38
N GLU A 320 1.65 26.16 -23.77
CA GLU A 320 0.73 26.57 -24.85
C GLU A 320 0.03 27.90 -24.52
N ALA A 321 -0.42 28.08 -23.27
CA ALA A 321 -1.02 29.33 -22.81
C ALA A 321 -0.01 30.50 -22.79
N GLU A 322 1.24 30.25 -22.39
CA GLU A 322 2.34 31.23 -22.43
C GLU A 322 2.63 31.66 -23.88
N GLN A 323 2.68 30.71 -24.82
CA GLN A 323 2.84 30.99 -26.26
C GLN A 323 1.66 31.77 -26.85
N ALA A 324 0.47 31.62 -26.26
CA ALA A 324 -0.71 32.42 -26.58
C ALA A 324 -0.75 33.78 -25.86
N ASN A 325 0.37 34.26 -25.31
CA ASN A 325 0.53 35.52 -24.59
C ASN A 325 -0.32 35.66 -23.31
N LYS A 326 -0.75 34.55 -22.70
CA LYS A 326 -1.36 34.58 -21.37
C LYS A 326 -0.28 34.73 -20.30
N SER A 327 -0.61 35.39 -19.19
CA SER A 327 0.34 35.61 -18.09
C SER A 327 -0.35 35.62 -16.72
N GLY A 328 0.43 35.50 -15.65
CA GLY A 328 -0.07 35.58 -14.29
C GLY A 328 -1.17 34.56 -14.00
N LYS A 329 -2.34 35.05 -13.56
CA LYS A 329 -3.49 34.21 -13.17
C LYS A 329 -4.19 33.52 -14.34
N ASP A 330 -3.92 33.94 -15.58
CA ASP A 330 -4.51 33.35 -16.79
C ASP A 330 -3.79 32.07 -17.24
N LEU A 331 -2.63 31.77 -16.62
CA LEU A 331 -1.88 30.55 -16.87
C LEU A 331 -2.49 29.37 -16.10
N PRO A 332 -2.77 28.24 -16.77
CA PRO A 332 -3.20 27.05 -16.06
C PRO A 332 -2.10 26.58 -15.09
N SER A 333 -2.52 26.02 -13.96
CA SER A 333 -1.61 25.44 -12.98
C SER A 333 -1.04 24.13 -13.50
N VAL A 334 0.24 23.89 -13.17
CA VAL A 334 0.82 22.54 -13.25
C VAL A 334 0.38 21.78 -12.02
N SER A 335 -0.11 20.56 -12.18
CA SER A 335 -0.67 19.78 -11.07
C SER A 335 -0.67 18.30 -11.38
N GLY A 336 -0.41 17.48 -10.35
CA GLY A 336 -0.63 16.04 -10.35
C GLY A 336 -1.72 15.61 -9.35
N ASN A 337 -2.55 16.53 -8.86
CA ASN A 337 -3.60 16.19 -7.90
C ASN A 337 -4.73 15.36 -8.53
N ARG A 338 -5.65 14.86 -7.69
CA ARG A 338 -6.81 14.06 -8.13
C ARG A 338 -7.58 14.70 -9.29
N GLN A 339 -7.86 16.01 -9.23
CA GLN A 339 -8.62 16.69 -10.28
C GLN A 339 -7.84 16.74 -11.61
N ALA A 340 -6.53 16.93 -11.57
CA ALA A 340 -5.67 16.93 -12.75
C ALA A 340 -5.58 15.53 -13.38
N LEU A 341 -5.55 14.47 -12.56
CA LEU A 341 -5.61 13.08 -13.00
C LEU A 341 -6.92 12.79 -13.77
N LEU A 342 -8.07 13.22 -13.25
CA LEU A 342 -9.37 13.06 -13.91
C LEU A 342 -9.49 13.84 -15.22
N ASN A 343 -8.70 14.90 -15.39
CA ASN A 343 -8.67 15.70 -16.62
C ASN A 343 -7.54 15.30 -17.57
N LEU A 344 -6.84 14.17 -17.33
CA LEU A 344 -5.73 13.69 -18.15
C LEU A 344 -6.25 12.87 -19.35
N PRO A 345 -6.18 13.38 -20.60
CA PRO A 345 -6.69 12.65 -21.77
C PRO A 345 -5.80 11.44 -22.11
N LEU A 346 -6.40 10.40 -22.72
CA LEU A 346 -5.66 9.21 -23.15
C LEU A 346 -4.49 9.54 -24.08
N ALA A 347 -4.68 10.48 -25.01
CA ALA A 347 -3.62 10.93 -25.92
C ALA A 347 -2.41 11.50 -25.17
N ALA A 348 -2.62 12.24 -24.08
CA ALA A 348 -1.54 12.77 -23.25
C ALA A 348 -0.84 11.66 -22.45
N TYR A 349 -1.60 10.69 -21.92
CA TYR A 349 -1.02 9.51 -21.28
C TYR A 349 -0.11 8.74 -22.23
N LYS A 350 -0.59 8.39 -23.42
CA LYS A 350 0.18 7.66 -24.44
C LYS A 350 1.41 8.42 -24.90
N LYS A 351 1.36 9.76 -24.91
CA LYS A 351 2.50 10.62 -25.25
C LYS A 351 3.64 10.54 -24.23
N TYR A 352 3.33 10.50 -22.93
CA TYR A 352 4.34 10.64 -21.87
C TYR A 352 4.65 9.35 -21.12
N GLU A 353 3.84 8.28 -21.23
CA GLU A 353 4.00 7.08 -20.39
C GLU A 353 5.40 6.44 -20.47
N ALA A 354 5.99 6.33 -21.67
CA ALA A 354 7.30 5.70 -21.85
C ALA A 354 8.44 6.59 -21.30
N GLN A 355 8.28 7.91 -21.45
CA GLN A 355 9.23 8.89 -20.94
C GLN A 355 9.23 8.88 -19.40
N VAL A 356 8.04 8.91 -18.79
CA VAL A 356 7.88 8.86 -17.33
C VAL A 356 8.37 7.52 -16.77
N GLU A 357 8.08 6.39 -17.43
CA GLU A 357 8.57 5.08 -17.02
C GLU A 357 10.10 5.03 -17.00
N THR A 358 10.75 5.61 -18.02
CA THR A 358 12.22 5.76 -18.05
C THR A 358 12.72 6.65 -16.90
N GLY A 359 11.99 7.72 -16.58
CA GLY A 359 12.28 8.58 -15.42
C GLY A 359 12.30 7.83 -14.10
N PHE A 360 11.33 6.94 -13.85
CA PHE A 360 11.32 6.11 -12.63
C PHE A 360 12.50 5.13 -12.59
N ILE A 361 12.87 4.54 -13.74
CA ILE A 361 14.07 3.68 -13.82
C ILE A 361 15.34 4.50 -13.53
N HIS A 362 15.44 5.74 -14.02
CA HIS A 362 16.55 6.63 -13.69
C HIS A 362 16.54 7.04 -12.22
N ALA A 363 15.37 7.26 -11.61
CA ALA A 363 15.25 7.54 -10.19
C ALA A 363 15.79 6.37 -9.35
N ALA A 364 15.50 5.12 -9.72
CA ALA A 364 16.07 3.94 -9.06
C ALA A 364 17.61 3.93 -9.12
N LYS A 365 18.20 4.24 -10.29
CA LYS A 365 19.67 4.35 -10.45
C LYS A 365 20.26 5.47 -9.61
N PHE A 366 19.60 6.63 -9.59
CA PHE A 366 20.00 7.78 -8.78
C PHE A 366 19.99 7.45 -7.28
N LEU A 367 18.96 6.75 -6.79
CA LEU A 367 18.88 6.32 -5.40
C LEU A 367 19.98 5.32 -5.03
N HIS A 368 20.27 4.34 -5.89
CA HIS A 368 21.39 3.41 -5.68
C HIS A 368 22.74 4.12 -5.60
N MET A 369 22.96 5.14 -6.42
CA MET A 369 24.16 5.98 -6.36
C MET A 369 24.28 6.70 -5.01
N LEU A 370 23.15 7.08 -4.40
CA LEU A 370 23.09 7.65 -3.06
C LEU A 370 23.14 6.61 -1.92
N HIS A 371 23.44 5.35 -2.24
CA HIS A 371 23.48 4.23 -1.28
C HIS A 371 22.12 3.94 -0.61
N ILE A 372 21.02 4.19 -1.34
CA ILE A 372 19.65 3.87 -0.94
C ILE A 372 19.17 2.69 -1.79
N TYR A 373 19.18 1.49 -1.21
CA TYR A 373 19.00 0.24 -1.97
C TYR A 373 17.64 -0.44 -1.78
N ARG A 374 17.02 -0.28 -0.61
CA ARG A 374 15.73 -0.92 -0.29
C ARG A 374 14.65 0.13 -0.07
N VAL A 375 13.41 -0.25 -0.37
CA VAL A 375 12.22 0.58 -0.10
C VAL A 375 12.19 1.04 1.37
N PHE A 376 12.56 0.16 2.30
CA PHE A 376 12.62 0.49 3.72
C PHE A 376 13.58 1.63 4.04
N ASP A 377 14.73 1.70 3.35
CA ASP A 377 15.76 2.74 3.57
C ASP A 377 15.45 4.05 2.83
N LEU A 378 14.38 4.09 2.03
CA LEU A 378 14.00 5.28 1.28
C LEU A 378 13.50 6.38 2.24
N PRO A 379 14.11 7.59 2.23
CA PRO A 379 13.66 8.70 3.06
C PRO A 379 12.20 9.10 2.80
N TYR A 380 11.83 9.33 1.54
CA TYR A 380 10.47 9.68 1.14
C TYR A 380 10.04 8.93 -0.12
N GLN A 381 8.97 8.13 0.02
CA GLN A 381 8.30 7.50 -1.12
C GLN A 381 7.73 8.56 -2.08
N SER A 382 7.13 9.61 -1.54
CA SER A 382 6.53 10.73 -2.29
C SER A 382 7.54 11.50 -3.14
N GLN A 383 8.79 11.68 -2.69
CA GLN A 383 9.82 12.42 -3.44
C GLN A 383 10.26 11.69 -4.73
N ILE A 384 9.98 10.38 -4.88
CA ILE A 384 10.25 9.65 -6.11
C ILE A 384 9.48 10.25 -7.30
N VAL A 385 8.24 10.72 -7.09
CA VAL A 385 7.40 11.27 -8.17
C VAL A 385 8.05 12.47 -8.87
N PRO A 386 8.41 13.57 -8.17
CA PRO A 386 9.08 14.69 -8.80
C PRO A 386 10.49 14.32 -9.28
N LEU A 387 11.24 13.47 -8.56
CA LEU A 387 12.55 13.00 -9.01
C LEU A 387 12.46 12.29 -10.37
N ALA A 388 11.53 11.35 -10.51
CA ALA A 388 11.28 10.62 -11.75
C ALA A 388 10.82 11.54 -12.87
N ALA A 389 9.91 12.49 -12.59
CA ALA A 389 9.46 13.47 -13.58
C ALA A 389 10.60 14.38 -14.06
N ILE A 390 11.44 14.87 -13.16
CA ILE A 390 12.62 15.70 -13.48
C ILE A 390 13.62 14.90 -14.32
N LEU A 391 13.95 13.67 -13.91
CA LEU A 391 14.88 12.80 -14.64
C LEU A 391 14.33 12.40 -16.02
N ALA A 392 13.01 12.21 -16.14
CA ALA A 392 12.34 12.00 -17.42
C ALA A 392 12.45 13.23 -18.34
N ASP A 393 12.39 14.44 -17.78
CA ASP A 393 12.42 15.70 -18.54
C ASP A 393 13.82 16.03 -19.06
N ILE A 394 14.83 15.89 -18.21
CA ILE A 394 16.22 16.22 -18.56
C ILE A 394 16.93 15.10 -19.33
N GLY A 395 16.29 13.93 -19.49
CA GLY A 395 16.82 12.82 -20.29
C GLY A 395 18.15 12.30 -19.74
N THR A 396 19.20 12.24 -20.56
CA THR A 396 20.54 11.78 -20.16
C THR A 396 21.39 12.86 -19.48
N ALA A 397 20.93 14.11 -19.41
CA ALA A 397 21.71 15.21 -18.85
C ALA A 397 22.05 15.02 -17.35
N TRP A 398 21.25 14.22 -16.62
CA TRP A 398 21.51 13.90 -15.21
C TRP A 398 22.83 13.14 -14.98
N GLU A 399 23.38 12.50 -16.01
CA GLU A 399 24.66 11.78 -15.92
C GLU A 399 25.86 12.75 -15.92
N HIS A 400 25.66 14.00 -16.33
CA HIS A 400 26.69 15.02 -16.27
C HIS A 400 26.92 15.47 -14.83
N ASP A 401 28.19 15.57 -14.41
CA ASP A 401 28.57 15.81 -13.01
C ASP A 401 27.94 17.06 -12.41
N THR A 402 28.02 18.20 -13.09
CA THR A 402 27.41 19.46 -12.63
C THR A 402 25.90 19.35 -12.40
N VAL A 403 25.20 18.64 -13.28
CA VAL A 403 23.73 18.44 -13.19
C VAL A 403 23.43 17.49 -12.04
N ARG A 404 24.18 16.38 -11.95
CA ARG A 404 24.08 15.40 -10.87
C ARG A 404 24.30 16.05 -9.50
N THR A 405 25.36 16.83 -9.32
CA THR A 405 25.68 17.49 -8.04
C THR A 405 24.53 18.40 -7.58
N LYS A 406 23.94 19.18 -8.51
CA LYS A 406 22.74 19.99 -8.24
C LYS A 406 21.52 19.13 -7.86
N LEU A 407 21.27 18.03 -8.58
CA LEU A 407 20.18 17.10 -8.26
C LEU A 407 20.35 16.47 -6.87
N VAL A 408 21.57 16.07 -6.51
CA VAL A 408 21.91 15.54 -5.18
C VAL A 408 21.65 16.58 -4.10
N GLN A 409 22.06 17.83 -4.33
CA GLN A 409 21.78 18.93 -3.42
C GLN A 409 20.26 19.14 -3.23
N TRP A 410 19.50 19.20 -4.31
CA TRP A 410 18.03 19.32 -4.25
C TRP A 410 17.40 18.16 -3.48
N TYR A 411 17.83 16.93 -3.77
CA TYR A 411 17.32 15.72 -3.13
C TYR A 411 17.50 15.78 -1.60
N TRP A 412 18.72 16.07 -1.14
CA TRP A 412 19.03 16.17 0.29
C TRP A 412 18.35 17.34 0.99
N ASN A 413 18.15 18.47 0.30
CA ASN A 413 17.31 19.55 0.82
C ASN A 413 15.87 19.09 1.05
N GLY A 414 15.32 18.30 0.14
CA GLY A 414 14.02 17.66 0.31
C GLY A 414 13.93 16.74 1.53
N VAL A 415 14.95 15.90 1.72
CA VAL A 415 15.00 14.91 2.81
C VAL A 415 15.18 15.58 4.16
N PHE A 416 16.21 16.42 4.33
CA PHE A 416 16.53 17.05 5.61
C PHE A 416 15.65 18.26 5.94
N GLY A 417 15.02 18.87 4.94
CA GLY A 417 13.94 19.82 5.18
C GLY A 417 12.60 19.16 5.53
N GLU A 418 12.53 17.83 5.53
CA GLU A 418 11.32 17.03 5.81
C GLU A 418 10.11 17.46 4.94
N LEU A 419 10.37 17.87 3.70
CA LEU A 419 9.46 18.64 2.86
C LEU A 419 8.40 17.82 2.12
N TYR A 420 8.54 16.49 2.11
CA TYR A 420 7.68 15.58 1.36
C TYR A 420 6.78 14.69 2.25
N GLY A 421 6.63 15.05 3.53
CA GLY A 421 5.71 14.40 4.46
C GLY A 421 4.24 14.85 4.33
N SER A 422 3.99 16.04 3.76
CA SER A 422 2.63 16.59 3.60
C SER A 422 2.53 17.54 2.39
N ALA A 423 1.30 17.87 1.96
CA ALA A 423 1.00 18.82 0.86
C ALA A 423 1.78 18.56 -0.46
N VAL A 424 2.08 17.29 -0.72
CA VAL A 424 3.09 16.86 -1.70
C VAL A 424 2.77 17.24 -3.14
N ASP A 425 1.50 17.21 -3.56
CA ASP A 425 1.09 17.51 -4.94
C ASP A 425 1.54 18.91 -5.40
N SER A 426 1.42 19.91 -4.52
CA SER A 426 1.80 21.28 -4.82
C SER A 426 3.32 21.45 -4.95
N ARG A 427 4.07 20.69 -4.14
CA ARG A 427 5.53 20.65 -4.17
C ARG A 427 6.03 19.94 -5.43
N PHE A 428 5.41 18.83 -5.82
CA PHE A 428 5.75 18.10 -7.04
C PHE A 428 5.69 19.01 -8.27
N ALA A 429 4.58 19.76 -8.41
CA ALA A 429 4.42 20.71 -9.50
C ALA A 429 5.48 21.82 -9.49
N ARG A 430 5.82 22.32 -8.29
CA ARG A 430 6.83 23.36 -8.11
C ARG A 430 8.23 22.86 -8.50
N ASP A 431 8.66 21.73 -7.94
CA ASP A 431 9.98 21.17 -8.24
C ASP A 431 10.13 20.76 -9.71
N PHE A 432 9.07 20.22 -10.31
CA PHE A 432 9.07 19.85 -11.73
C PHE A 432 9.22 21.06 -12.68
N LEU A 433 8.88 22.27 -12.21
CA LEU A 433 9.12 23.51 -12.93
C LEU A 433 10.48 24.12 -12.59
N GLU A 434 10.81 24.23 -11.30
CA GLU A 434 11.95 24.98 -10.81
C GLU A 434 13.28 24.24 -10.99
N VAL A 435 13.31 22.93 -10.74
CA VAL A 435 14.57 22.16 -10.80
C VAL A 435 15.11 22.09 -12.23
N PRO A 436 14.34 21.71 -13.27
CA PRO A 436 14.85 21.74 -14.64
C PRO A 436 15.29 23.14 -15.08
N ALA A 437 14.62 24.20 -14.63
CA ALA A 437 15.03 25.57 -14.92
C ALA A 437 16.37 25.91 -14.26
N TRP A 438 16.56 25.56 -12.98
CA TRP A 438 17.81 25.78 -12.25
C TRP A 438 19.00 24.99 -12.81
N LEU A 439 18.76 23.76 -13.26
CA LEU A 439 19.78 22.94 -13.92
C LEU A 439 20.29 23.60 -15.21
N ASN A 440 19.43 24.39 -15.87
CA ASN A 440 19.76 25.16 -17.08
C ASN A 440 20.19 26.61 -16.81
N GLY A 441 20.59 26.94 -15.57
CA GLY A 441 21.10 28.27 -15.20
C GLY A 441 20.04 29.26 -14.71
N GLY A 442 18.80 28.80 -14.50
CA GLY A 442 17.74 29.58 -13.84
C GLY A 442 17.97 29.77 -12.33
N PRO A 443 17.00 30.40 -11.64
CA PRO A 443 17.08 30.66 -10.20
C PRO A 443 17.06 29.36 -9.38
N GLU A 444 17.54 29.44 -8.14
CA GLU A 444 17.52 28.32 -7.20
C GLU A 444 16.07 27.89 -6.86
N PRO A 445 15.77 26.57 -6.81
CA PRO A 445 14.44 26.09 -6.46
C PRO A 445 14.08 26.42 -5.02
N THR A 446 12.79 26.63 -4.80
CA THR A 446 12.21 26.94 -3.49
C THR A 446 12.49 25.84 -2.46
N THR A 447 12.52 24.57 -2.89
CA THR A 447 12.92 23.43 -2.04
C THR A 447 14.34 23.59 -1.48
N ILE A 448 15.25 24.26 -2.20
CA ILE A 448 16.58 24.56 -1.69
C ILE A 448 16.57 25.87 -0.89
N SER A 449 15.96 26.95 -1.38
CA SER A 449 16.06 28.24 -0.70
C SER A 449 15.28 28.31 0.64
N GLU A 450 14.15 27.63 0.76
CA GLU A 450 13.30 27.64 1.98
C GLU A 450 13.67 26.57 3.00
N THR A 451 14.45 25.55 2.61
CA THR A 451 14.81 24.47 3.55
C THR A 451 15.68 24.99 4.67
N ILE A 452 15.35 24.65 5.92
CA ILE A 452 16.16 24.94 7.10
C ILE A 452 16.34 23.64 7.87
N PHE A 453 17.58 23.23 8.12
CA PHE A 453 17.89 22.14 9.04
C PHE A 453 18.38 22.72 10.37
N ARG A 454 17.80 22.29 11.49
CA ARG A 454 18.18 22.74 12.83
C ARG A 454 19.14 21.75 13.47
N ALA A 455 20.25 22.24 14.05
CA ALA A 455 21.26 21.38 14.66
C ALA A 455 20.71 20.45 15.77
N ASP A 456 19.72 20.93 16.54
CA ASP A 456 19.10 20.15 17.62
C ASP A 456 18.19 19.02 17.11
N ARG A 457 17.80 19.02 15.82
CA ARG A 457 17.01 17.94 15.23
C ARG A 457 17.71 16.59 15.34
N LEU A 458 19.05 16.57 15.31
CA LEU A 458 19.86 15.36 15.52
C LEU A 458 19.64 14.73 16.91
N LYS A 459 19.28 15.51 17.93
CA LYS A 459 19.02 15.00 19.29
C LYS A 459 17.62 14.38 19.40
N THR A 460 16.65 14.88 18.65
CA THR A 460 15.25 14.41 18.72
C THR A 460 14.93 13.32 17.71
N MET A 461 15.74 13.18 16.65
CA MET A 461 15.61 12.19 15.60
C MET A 461 15.91 10.77 16.11
N ARG A 462 14.86 10.05 16.53
CA ARG A 462 14.96 8.72 17.17
C ARG A 462 14.40 7.57 16.33
N MET A 463 13.37 7.87 15.53
CA MET A 463 12.58 6.88 14.79
C MET A 463 13.23 6.47 13.47
N ARG A 464 13.36 5.15 13.26
CA ARG A 464 13.94 4.56 12.04
C ARG A 464 13.16 4.91 10.76
N LEU A 465 11.87 5.21 10.90
CA LEU A 465 11.00 5.58 9.78
C LEU A 465 11.15 7.04 9.33
N SER A 466 11.77 7.92 10.13
CA SER A 466 11.96 9.33 9.76
C SER A 466 12.81 9.45 8.49
N ALA A 467 12.41 10.35 7.59
CA ALA A 467 13.14 10.60 6.35
C ALA A 467 14.57 11.11 6.62
N ALA A 468 14.71 12.08 7.53
CA ALA A 468 16.01 12.60 7.91
C ALA A 468 16.90 11.52 8.57
N TYR A 469 16.31 10.62 9.36
CA TYR A 469 17.02 9.49 9.96
C TYR A 469 17.62 8.56 8.89
N LYS A 470 16.79 8.15 7.93
CA LYS A 470 17.24 7.34 6.78
C LYS A 470 18.28 8.08 5.94
N GLY A 471 18.13 9.40 5.82
CA GLY A 471 19.08 10.26 5.14
C GLY A 471 20.47 10.26 5.77
N VAL A 472 20.58 10.38 7.10
CA VAL A 472 21.87 10.28 7.79
C VAL A 472 22.52 8.93 7.54
N ASN A 473 21.76 7.84 7.63
CA ASN A 473 22.29 6.49 7.37
C ASN A 473 22.85 6.37 5.94
N ALA A 474 22.11 6.85 4.95
CA ALA A 474 22.54 6.85 3.56
C ALA A 474 23.80 7.71 3.33
N LEU A 475 23.89 8.89 3.96
CA LEU A 475 25.10 9.73 3.89
C LEU A 475 26.32 9.05 4.51
N LEU A 476 26.18 8.37 5.65
CA LEU A 476 27.27 7.62 6.27
C LEU A 476 27.80 6.53 5.33
N MET A 477 26.90 5.76 4.70
CA MET A 477 27.31 4.73 3.74
C MET A 477 27.98 5.34 2.51
N ARG A 478 27.44 6.44 1.97
CA ARG A 478 28.00 7.18 0.82
C ARG A 478 29.42 7.66 1.10
N ASP A 479 29.67 8.21 2.29
CA ASP A 479 30.98 8.75 2.69
C ASP A 479 31.97 7.65 3.12
N GLY A 480 31.59 6.38 2.95
CA GLY A 480 32.50 5.25 3.00
C GLY A 480 32.68 4.65 4.38
N ALA A 481 31.66 4.75 5.23
CA ALA A 481 31.55 4.01 6.48
C ALA A 481 31.94 2.53 6.30
N ARG A 482 32.76 2.02 7.23
CA ARG A 482 33.33 0.67 7.22
C ARG A 482 32.90 -0.11 8.46
N ASP A 483 32.38 -1.31 8.23
CA ASP A 483 32.03 -2.22 9.32
C ASP A 483 33.20 -2.41 10.30
N PHE A 484 32.95 -2.20 11.60
CA PHE A 484 34.03 -2.12 12.61
C PHE A 484 34.89 -3.39 12.64
N ARG A 485 34.28 -4.55 12.40
CA ARG A 485 34.96 -5.85 12.42
C ARG A 485 35.64 -6.16 11.08
N SER A 486 34.92 -6.06 9.97
CA SER A 486 35.43 -6.52 8.67
C SER A 486 36.27 -5.46 7.93
N GLY A 487 36.10 -4.19 8.27
CA GLY A 487 36.68 -3.05 7.56
C GLY A 487 36.11 -2.86 6.15
N GLN A 488 35.09 -3.63 5.76
CA GLN A 488 34.44 -3.50 4.46
C GLN A 488 33.52 -2.29 4.44
N LYS A 489 33.54 -1.57 3.33
CA LYS A 489 32.55 -0.52 3.05
C LYS A 489 31.19 -1.15 2.80
N PHE A 490 30.12 -0.42 3.13
CA PHE A 490 28.74 -0.82 2.84
C PHE A 490 28.34 -0.54 1.39
N ASP A 491 29.09 -1.08 0.44
CA ASP A 491 28.66 -1.08 -0.96
C ASP A 491 27.47 -2.05 -1.17
N HIS A 492 26.84 -1.96 -2.34
CA HIS A 492 25.67 -2.76 -2.69
C HIS A 492 25.83 -4.26 -2.37
N THR A 493 27.00 -4.85 -2.61
CA THR A 493 27.19 -6.30 -2.44
C THR A 493 27.26 -6.67 -0.96
N VAL A 494 28.01 -5.91 -0.18
CA VAL A 494 28.19 -6.14 1.25
C VAL A 494 26.89 -5.85 2.02
N PHE A 495 26.16 -4.81 1.62
CA PHE A 495 24.92 -4.40 2.26
C PHE A 495 23.88 -5.52 2.31
N PHE A 496 23.66 -6.21 1.19
CA PHE A 496 22.72 -7.33 1.12
C PHE A 496 23.31 -8.63 1.69
N GLY A 497 24.61 -8.89 1.51
CA GLY A 497 25.23 -10.15 1.95
C GLY A 497 25.45 -10.28 3.46
N GLU A 498 25.55 -9.16 4.20
CA GLU A 498 25.89 -9.15 5.64
C GLU A 498 24.76 -8.61 6.54
N ASN A 499 23.54 -8.46 6.00
CA ASN A 499 22.35 -7.96 6.72
C ASN A 499 22.65 -6.67 7.51
N VAL A 500 23.08 -5.63 6.79
CA VAL A 500 23.45 -4.35 7.40
C VAL A 500 22.20 -3.63 7.91
N ASP A 501 22.25 -3.20 9.16
CA ASP A 501 21.21 -2.40 9.81
C ASP A 501 21.86 -1.36 10.73
N ILE A 502 21.06 -0.42 11.23
CA ILE A 502 21.51 0.70 12.04
C ILE A 502 21.44 0.37 13.53
N HIS A 503 22.58 0.37 14.20
CA HIS A 503 22.71 -0.06 15.59
C HIS A 503 23.33 1.03 16.48
N HIS A 504 23.10 0.91 17.79
CA HIS A 504 23.66 1.85 18.77
C HIS A 504 25.17 1.67 18.91
N ILE A 505 25.91 2.77 18.99
CA ILE A 505 27.38 2.75 19.23
C ILE A 505 27.68 2.54 20.71
N PHE A 506 27.02 3.30 21.57
CA PHE A 506 26.88 3.00 22.99
C PHE A 506 25.61 2.16 23.17
N PRO A 507 25.73 0.85 23.48
CA PRO A 507 24.59 -0.05 23.50
C PRO A 507 23.49 0.37 24.48
N GLN A 508 22.24 0.08 24.14
CA GLN A 508 21.09 0.46 24.98
C GLN A 508 21.21 -0.09 26.42
N ASP A 509 21.66 -1.33 26.58
CA ASP A 509 21.77 -1.97 27.91
C ASP A 509 22.82 -1.28 28.78
N TRP A 510 23.95 -0.90 28.18
CA TRP A 510 24.97 -0.09 28.87
C TRP A 510 24.40 1.29 29.25
N CYS A 511 23.70 1.97 28.33
CA CYS A 511 23.10 3.27 28.60
C CYS A 511 22.08 3.23 29.74
N LYS A 512 21.21 2.21 29.77
CA LYS A 512 20.23 1.99 30.84
C LYS A 512 20.92 1.75 32.18
N THR A 513 21.97 0.94 32.20
CA THR A 513 22.75 0.64 33.42
C THR A 513 23.44 1.90 33.97
N ASN A 514 23.83 2.83 33.10
CA ASN A 514 24.44 4.11 33.48
C ASN A 514 23.41 5.24 33.70
N GLY A 515 22.11 4.94 33.75
CA GLY A 515 21.06 5.92 34.03
C GLY A 515 20.81 6.94 32.92
N ILE A 516 21.27 6.67 31.70
CA ILE A 516 21.04 7.54 30.54
C ILE A 516 19.64 7.29 30.00
N LYS A 517 18.88 8.37 29.77
CA LYS A 517 17.48 8.28 29.35
C LYS A 517 17.36 7.87 27.87
N PRO A 518 16.31 7.11 27.48
CA PRO A 518 16.03 6.74 26.08
C PRO A 518 15.98 7.94 25.13
N ALA A 519 15.38 9.04 25.59
CA ALA A 519 15.29 10.29 24.83
C ALA A 519 16.66 10.87 24.40
N ILE A 520 17.77 10.43 25.02
CA ILE A 520 19.13 10.85 24.69
C ILE A 520 19.83 9.77 23.85
N TYR A 521 19.89 8.53 24.36
CA TYR A 521 20.69 7.47 23.73
C TYR A 521 20.06 6.89 22.46
N ASP A 522 18.74 7.04 22.23
CA ASP A 522 18.07 6.56 21.02
C ASP A 522 18.16 7.56 19.84
N SER A 523 18.74 8.72 20.05
CA SER A 523 18.96 9.70 18.97
C SER A 523 19.91 9.16 17.90
N ILE A 524 19.78 9.66 16.67
CA ILE A 524 20.61 9.26 15.52
C ILE A 524 22.12 9.45 15.77
N ILE A 525 22.50 10.38 16.66
CA ILE A 525 23.90 10.66 17.02
C ILE A 525 24.59 9.40 17.57
N ASN A 526 23.86 8.58 18.33
CA ASN A 526 24.35 7.33 18.90
C ASN A 526 24.03 6.11 18.02
N LYS A 527 23.78 6.28 16.72
CA LYS A 527 23.46 5.16 15.82
C LYS A 527 24.30 5.17 14.54
N THR A 528 24.59 3.99 13.99
CA THR A 528 25.40 3.85 12.77
C THR A 528 25.15 2.52 12.05
N PRO A 529 25.32 2.44 10.71
CA PRO A 529 25.18 1.17 10.00
C PRO A 529 26.25 0.17 10.42
N LEU A 530 25.89 -1.05 10.75
CA LEU A 530 26.79 -2.15 11.07
C LEU A 530 26.27 -3.46 10.51
N SER A 531 27.16 -4.40 10.19
CA SER A 531 26.72 -5.76 9.84
C SER A 531 26.13 -6.48 11.05
N TYR A 532 25.21 -7.41 10.79
CA TYR A 532 24.62 -8.26 11.84
C TYR A 532 25.68 -8.94 12.72
N ARG A 533 26.75 -9.46 12.10
CA ARG A 533 27.84 -10.13 12.82
C ARG A 533 28.61 -9.18 13.73
N THR A 534 28.83 -7.94 13.31
CA THR A 534 29.51 -6.93 14.12
C THR A 534 28.65 -6.47 15.28
N ASN A 535 27.35 -6.28 15.06
CA ASN A 535 26.40 -5.96 16.13
C ASN A 535 26.39 -7.04 17.22
N ARG A 536 26.52 -8.33 16.84
CA ARG A 536 26.65 -9.43 17.82
C ARG A 536 27.92 -9.38 18.68
N ILE A 537 29.01 -8.80 18.17
CA ILE A 537 30.25 -8.64 18.95
C ILE A 537 30.13 -7.47 19.91
N ILE A 538 29.52 -6.37 19.47
CA ILE A 538 29.23 -5.19 20.30
C ILE A 538 28.38 -5.59 21.51
N GLY A 539 27.28 -6.31 21.27
CA GLY A 539 26.39 -6.77 22.34
C GLY A 539 25.85 -5.61 23.19
N GLY A 540 25.74 -5.82 24.51
CA GLY A 540 25.23 -4.83 25.47
C GLY A 540 26.30 -4.14 26.33
N VAL A 541 27.59 -4.28 26.00
CA VAL A 541 28.71 -3.82 26.84
C VAL A 541 29.19 -2.41 26.49
N ALA A 542 30.07 -1.84 27.32
CA ALA A 542 30.68 -0.54 27.05
C ALA A 542 31.51 -0.52 25.75
N PRO A 543 31.62 0.63 25.06
CA PRO A 543 32.52 0.75 23.91
C PRO A 543 33.97 0.36 24.15
N SER A 544 34.55 0.76 25.28
CA SER A 544 35.91 0.35 25.64
C SER A 544 36.07 -1.18 25.65
N GLU A 545 35.07 -1.91 26.15
CA GLU A 545 35.09 -3.36 26.24
C GLU A 545 34.96 -4.05 24.88
N TYR A 546 34.00 -3.65 24.03
CA TYR A 546 33.87 -4.30 22.73
C TYR A 546 35.01 -3.92 21.78
N LEU A 547 35.59 -2.72 21.89
CA LEU A 547 36.77 -2.34 21.15
C LEU A 547 37.97 -3.20 21.57
N ALA A 548 38.17 -3.42 22.86
CA ALA A 548 39.22 -4.33 23.34
C ALA A 548 39.04 -5.77 22.83
N LYS A 549 37.79 -6.25 22.68
CA LYS A 549 37.50 -7.57 22.07
C LYS A 549 37.89 -7.61 20.59
N LEU A 550 37.60 -6.56 19.82
CA LEU A 550 37.99 -6.46 18.40
C LEU A 550 39.51 -6.37 18.24
N GLU A 551 40.19 -5.64 19.14
CA GLU A 551 41.64 -5.48 19.13
C GLU A 551 42.38 -6.76 19.56
N GLY A 552 41.89 -7.44 20.60
CA GLY A 552 42.49 -8.67 21.11
C GLY A 552 42.15 -9.92 20.29
N GLY A 553 40.99 -9.93 19.63
CA GLY A 553 40.48 -11.10 18.90
C GLY A 553 40.17 -12.30 19.79
N ASN A 554 39.82 -13.42 19.17
CA ASN A 554 39.64 -14.73 19.79
C ASN A 554 39.84 -15.84 18.73
N SER A 555 39.55 -17.10 19.07
CA SER A 555 39.73 -18.25 18.17
C SER A 555 38.89 -18.20 16.89
N ALA A 556 37.77 -17.47 16.88
CA ALA A 556 36.86 -17.33 15.75
C ALA A 556 37.03 -15.99 14.99
N THR A 557 37.61 -14.97 15.64
CA THR A 557 37.82 -13.64 15.03
C THR A 557 39.24 -13.13 15.32
N PRO A 558 40.12 -13.02 14.32
CA PRO A 558 41.50 -12.56 14.55
C PRO A 558 41.56 -11.11 15.05
N PRO A 559 42.64 -10.73 15.77
CA PRO A 559 42.82 -9.38 16.29
C PRO A 559 42.91 -8.34 15.17
N ILE A 560 42.33 -7.16 15.42
CA ILE A 560 42.44 -5.98 14.56
C ILE A 560 43.44 -5.00 15.19
N LYS A 561 44.41 -4.50 14.42
CA LYS A 561 45.34 -3.48 14.93
C LYS A 561 44.58 -2.21 15.33
N ARG A 562 44.98 -1.60 16.44
CA ARG A 562 44.34 -0.40 17.00
C ARG A 562 44.16 0.71 15.96
N GLU A 563 45.23 1.05 15.24
CA GLU A 563 45.22 2.12 14.24
C GLU A 563 44.26 1.80 13.08
N ARG A 564 44.12 0.51 12.76
CA ARG A 564 43.20 0.06 11.70
C ARG A 564 41.75 0.13 12.16
N LEU A 565 41.47 -0.21 13.41
CA LEU A 565 40.14 -0.05 13.99
C LEU A 565 39.76 1.43 14.11
N ASP A 566 40.73 2.30 14.41
CA ASP A 566 40.53 3.75 14.42
C ASP A 566 40.08 4.26 13.04
N GLU A 567 40.73 3.82 11.96
CA GLU A 567 40.27 4.13 10.59
C GLU A 567 38.83 3.66 10.32
N HIS A 568 38.42 2.52 10.90
CA HIS A 568 37.04 2.04 10.74
C HIS A 568 36.08 2.97 11.49
N LEU A 569 36.35 3.33 12.74
CA LEU A 569 35.51 4.22 13.54
C LEU A 569 35.43 5.63 12.93
N GLU A 570 36.56 6.20 12.52
CA GLU A 570 36.64 7.52 11.90
C GLU A 570 35.82 7.62 10.61
N SER A 571 35.72 6.53 9.83
CA SER A 571 34.87 6.48 8.63
C SER A 571 33.37 6.65 8.93
N HIS A 572 32.96 6.54 10.19
CA HIS A 572 31.59 6.81 10.67
C HIS A 572 31.46 8.17 11.37
N PHE A 573 32.49 9.03 11.27
CA PHE A 573 32.58 10.29 12.01
C PHE A 573 32.57 10.09 13.53
N ILE A 574 33.29 9.06 14.00
CA ILE A 574 33.44 8.73 15.42
C ILE A 574 34.87 9.03 15.85
N ASN A 575 35.02 9.76 16.96
CA ASN A 575 36.31 9.90 17.63
C ASN A 575 36.62 8.63 18.46
N PRO A 576 37.68 7.87 18.13
CA PRO A 576 37.99 6.62 18.82
C PRO A 576 38.35 6.77 20.30
N ASP A 577 38.96 7.89 20.70
CA ASP A 577 39.38 8.12 22.09
C ASP A 577 38.17 8.31 23.02
N LEU A 578 37.09 8.91 22.51
CA LEU A 578 35.84 9.08 23.25
C LEU A 578 35.12 7.75 23.49
N LEU A 579 35.22 6.79 22.56
CA LEU A 579 34.70 5.44 22.76
C LEU A 579 35.57 4.66 23.76
N ARG A 580 36.90 4.70 23.63
CA ARG A 580 37.79 3.95 24.54
C ARG A 580 37.75 4.43 25.99
N SER A 581 37.34 5.68 26.21
CA SER A 581 37.14 6.26 27.54
C SER A 581 35.69 6.18 28.03
N ASP A 582 34.78 5.55 27.26
CA ASP A 582 33.34 5.48 27.52
C ASP A 582 32.69 6.86 27.78
N SER A 583 33.26 7.92 27.19
CA SER A 583 32.88 9.31 27.42
C SER A 583 31.61 9.69 26.64
N PHE A 584 30.45 9.15 27.06
CA PHE A 584 29.18 9.29 26.36
C PHE A 584 28.81 10.74 26.02
N GLU A 585 28.84 11.66 26.99
CA GLU A 585 28.44 13.05 26.76
C GLU A 585 29.36 13.77 25.76
N ALA A 586 30.67 13.56 25.89
CA ALA A 586 31.65 14.12 24.97
C ALA A 586 31.49 13.54 23.56
N PHE A 587 31.26 12.23 23.45
CA PHE A 587 30.95 11.55 22.18
C PHE A 587 29.71 12.14 21.52
N MET A 588 28.62 12.32 22.27
CA MET A 588 27.38 12.88 21.74
C MET A 588 27.60 14.30 21.20
N SER A 589 28.37 15.13 21.91
CA SER A 589 28.68 16.50 21.48
C SER A 589 29.58 16.54 20.25
N ASP A 590 30.65 15.76 20.22
CA ASP A 590 31.58 15.69 19.10
C ASP A 590 30.88 15.17 17.84
N ARG A 591 30.17 14.06 17.97
CA ARG A 591 29.50 13.43 16.84
C ARG A 591 28.33 14.23 16.31
N GLN A 592 27.61 14.95 17.16
CA GLN A 592 26.60 15.90 16.68
C GLN A 592 27.22 16.93 15.73
N LYS A 593 28.38 17.49 16.05
CA LYS A 593 29.08 18.47 15.19
C LYS A 593 29.49 17.84 13.86
N GLN A 594 30.03 16.63 13.90
CA GLN A 594 30.48 15.94 12.69
C GLN A 594 29.31 15.56 11.77
N LEU A 595 28.23 15.00 12.32
CA LEU A 595 27.02 14.68 11.55
C LEU A 595 26.34 15.95 11.01
N LEU A 596 26.38 17.05 11.76
CA LEU A 596 25.88 18.33 11.27
C LEU A 596 26.66 18.80 10.05
N ALA A 597 28.00 18.74 10.10
CA ALA A 597 28.84 19.11 8.95
C ALA A 597 28.57 18.23 7.72
N LEU A 598 28.35 16.92 7.93
CA LEU A 598 27.97 15.98 6.87
C LEU A 598 26.64 16.37 6.19
N ILE A 599 25.63 16.77 6.99
CA ILE A 599 24.34 17.23 6.47
C ILE A 599 24.48 18.57 5.75
N GLU A 600 25.25 19.52 6.31
CA GLU A 600 25.49 20.82 5.69
C GLU A 600 26.17 20.70 4.31
N ASP A 601 27.14 19.79 4.18
CA ASP A 601 27.79 19.49 2.90
C ASP A 601 26.78 18.92 1.89
N ALA A 602 25.99 17.92 2.29
CA ALA A 602 24.99 17.29 1.43
C ALA A 602 23.90 18.29 0.95
N MET A 603 23.51 19.24 1.80
CA MET A 603 22.53 20.27 1.48
C MET A 603 23.14 21.48 0.75
N GLY A 604 24.47 21.62 0.77
CA GLY A 604 25.20 22.77 0.24
C GLY A 604 24.92 24.08 0.99
N LYS A 605 24.56 24.01 2.27
CA LYS A 605 24.30 25.20 3.11
C LYS A 605 24.41 24.90 4.60
N ARG A 606 24.60 25.96 5.39
CA ARG A 606 24.72 25.88 6.86
C ARG A 606 23.38 25.60 7.53
N ALA A 607 23.43 24.83 8.61
CA ALA A 607 22.31 24.57 9.48
C ALA A 607 22.01 25.78 10.37
N TYR A 608 20.75 25.90 10.79
CA TYR A 608 20.33 26.94 11.71
C TYR A 608 20.73 26.58 13.15
N THR A 609 21.42 27.52 13.80
CA THR A 609 21.95 27.41 15.18
C THR A 609 21.35 28.44 16.14
N GLY A 610 20.30 29.15 15.74
CA GLY A 610 19.70 30.21 16.58
C GLY A 610 18.89 29.69 17.77
N GLU A 611 18.69 30.58 18.75
CA GLU A 611 18.16 30.25 20.10
C GLU A 611 16.63 30.07 20.18
N ILE A 612 15.89 30.37 19.10
CA ILE A 612 14.41 30.31 19.09
C ILE A 612 13.98 28.84 19.05
N ARG A 613 13.59 28.26 20.18
CA ARG A 613 13.04 26.89 20.26
C ARG A 613 11.79 26.76 19.40
N GLU A 614 11.63 25.60 18.77
CA GLU A 614 10.39 25.23 18.09
C GLU A 614 9.31 25.01 19.15
N GLU A 615 8.12 25.58 18.95
CA GLU A 615 6.97 25.36 19.84
C GLU A 615 6.29 24.04 19.47
N GLY A 616 6.25 23.09 20.42
CA GLY A 616 5.63 21.79 20.24
C GLY A 616 6.59 20.64 20.55
N GLU A 617 6.02 19.50 20.95
CA GLU A 617 6.74 18.21 20.96
C GLU A 617 6.34 17.46 19.68
N ASP A 618 7.29 16.78 19.05
CA ASP A 618 6.98 15.86 17.95
C ASP A 618 5.98 14.81 18.47
N TYR A 619 4.75 14.84 17.96
CA TYR A 619 3.74 13.83 18.30
C TYR A 619 4.06 12.54 17.55
N GLU A 620 4.67 11.60 18.26
CA GLU A 620 5.10 10.30 17.77
C GLU A 620 3.92 9.30 17.82
N SER A 621 3.33 8.92 16.68
CA SER A 621 2.20 7.97 16.64
C SER A 621 2.66 6.52 16.73
N ASP A 622 1.92 5.68 17.47
CA ASP A 622 2.18 4.25 17.70
C ASP A 622 2.31 3.39 16.41
N GLU A 623 1.78 3.82 15.27
CA GLU A 623 1.92 3.11 13.98
C GLU A 623 3.39 3.00 13.53
N ALA A 624 4.23 3.98 13.87
CA ALA A 624 5.65 3.96 13.55
C ALA A 624 6.46 2.95 14.41
N THR A 625 5.89 2.54 15.53
CA THR A 625 6.47 1.58 16.49
C THR A 625 6.12 0.14 16.09
N LEU A 626 4.91 -0.09 15.58
CA LEU A 626 4.40 -1.41 15.17
C LEU A 626 5.12 -2.00 13.93
N GLU A 627 5.59 -1.15 13.01
CA GLU A 627 6.32 -1.62 11.82
C GLU A 627 7.81 -1.90 12.09
N ALA A 628 8.36 -1.35 13.17
CA ALA A 628 9.74 -1.60 13.62
C ALA A 628 9.90 -3.03 14.16
N ASP A 629 8.88 -3.58 14.84
CA ASP A 629 8.90 -4.94 15.39
C ASP A 629 8.87 -6.04 14.30
N LEU A 630 8.40 -5.73 13.09
CA LEU A 630 8.37 -6.67 11.95
C LEU A 630 9.77 -7.00 11.40
N THR A 631 10.81 -6.24 11.79
CA THR A 631 12.19 -6.55 11.41
C THR A 631 12.84 -7.64 12.26
N MET A 632 12.21 -8.08 13.36
CA MET A 632 12.70 -9.22 14.13
C MET A 632 12.28 -10.58 13.55
N ASP A 633 11.23 -10.62 12.72
CA ASP A 633 10.65 -11.88 12.21
C ASP A 633 11.19 -12.31 10.83
N ALA A 634 12.15 -11.58 10.26
CA ALA A 634 12.83 -11.93 9.00
C ALA A 634 14.27 -12.45 9.21
N ALA A 635 14.55 -13.06 10.37
CA ALA A 635 15.80 -13.74 10.68
C ALA A 635 15.70 -15.26 10.52
#